data_AF-A0A8T5F8Q5-F1
#
_entry.id   AF-A0A8T5F8Q5-F1
#
_cell.length_a   1.000
_cell.length_b   1.000
_cell.length_c   1.000
_cell.angle_alpha   90.00
_cell.angle_beta   90.00
_cell.angle_gamma   90.00
#
_symmetry.space_group_name_H-M   'P 1'
#
loop_
_entity.id
_entity.type
_entity.pdbx_description
1 polymer ?
#
loop_
_entity_poly.entity_id
_entity_poly.type
_entity_poly.pdbx_seq_one_letter_code
_entity_poly.pdbx_strand_id
1 'polypeptide(L)'
;MSSLLDDVNQLLNQNKGDSGRLQHIKDTLEKNKPLYISDRQYITTLMKNLQHPDDSPKSYSTRIQSSERTDDDLYSDNENVMRNTNRNSSQNNFNPPPNISSTGQFCGKCGHQIPHNNGFCGKCGYSQNTQTENQHNMSNQPQTHSGIKSFQVLSIIGGVLGLLVTLLYALTASFVDHLATSFGGEGFDSEFSALFSVAMPLAIIIYISCFIVPFVIKKTKIVGIYLIISAFVVVIASSYVGILGFALLLPAGILALRQKR
;
A
#
# COMPACT_ATOMS: atom_id res chain seq x y z
N MET A 1 -5.46 3.32 -36.69
CA MET A 1 -4.25 2.92 -35.91
C MET A 1 -2.95 3.27 -36.64
N SER A 2 -2.99 4.08 -37.69
CA SER A 2 -1.80 4.39 -38.53
C SER A 2 -0.94 5.54 -37.99
N SER A 3 -1.49 6.44 -37.14
CA SER A 3 -0.73 7.62 -36.68
C SER A 3 0.40 7.25 -35.72
N LEU A 4 0.20 6.29 -34.81
CA LEU A 4 1.20 5.99 -33.77
C LEU A 4 2.43 5.25 -34.33
N LEU A 5 2.25 4.43 -35.37
CA LEU A 5 3.36 3.80 -36.07
C LEU A 5 4.14 4.84 -36.90
N ASP A 6 3.45 5.81 -37.50
CA ASP A 6 4.04 6.93 -38.22
C ASP A 6 4.86 7.83 -37.27
N ASP A 7 4.30 8.15 -36.10
CA ASP A 7 4.95 8.89 -35.03
C ASP A 7 6.27 8.22 -34.60
N VAL A 8 6.29 6.89 -34.45
CA VAL A 8 7.50 6.14 -34.08
C VAL A 8 8.54 6.12 -35.20
N ASN A 9 8.12 5.99 -36.46
CA ASN A 9 9.03 6.08 -37.60
C ASN A 9 9.63 7.48 -37.72
N GLN A 10 8.86 8.54 -37.44
CA GLN A 10 9.36 9.90 -37.40
C GLN A 10 10.42 10.09 -36.30
N LEU A 11 10.19 9.53 -35.10
CA LEU A 11 11.16 9.56 -33.99
C LEU A 11 12.48 8.84 -34.34
N LEU A 12 12.40 7.69 -35.02
CA LEU A 12 13.56 6.94 -35.49
C LEU A 12 14.35 7.73 -36.55
N ASN A 13 13.66 8.34 -37.51
CA ASN A 13 14.27 9.12 -38.58
C ASN A 13 14.95 10.39 -38.06
N GLN A 14 14.39 11.01 -37.02
CA GLN A 14 14.94 12.23 -36.40
C GLN A 14 15.99 11.94 -35.32
N ASN A 15 16.32 10.66 -35.09
CA ASN A 15 17.25 10.20 -34.05
C ASN A 15 16.92 10.78 -32.66
N LYS A 16 15.62 10.92 -32.35
CA LYS A 16 15.16 11.45 -31.07
C LYS A 16 14.74 10.30 -30.17
N GLY A 17 15.53 10.07 -29.13
CA GLY A 17 15.30 9.04 -28.12
C GLY A 17 16.21 7.84 -28.23
N ASP A 18 15.95 6.86 -27.36
CA ASP A 18 16.52 5.52 -27.40
C ASP A 18 16.01 4.75 -28.63
N SER A 19 16.90 4.57 -29.61
CA SER A 19 16.62 3.86 -30.86
C SER A 19 16.24 2.39 -30.63
N GLY A 20 16.88 1.71 -29.68
CA GLY A 20 16.57 0.31 -29.37
C GLY A 20 15.16 0.15 -28.79
N ARG A 21 14.76 1.08 -27.91
CA ARG A 21 13.40 1.12 -27.35
C ARG A 21 12.35 1.46 -28.41
N LEU A 22 12.63 2.41 -29.30
CA LEU A 22 11.73 2.76 -30.40
C LEU A 22 11.56 1.61 -31.40
N GLN A 23 12.62 0.84 -31.67
CA GLN A 23 12.53 -0.34 -32.55
C GLN A 23 11.65 -1.43 -31.93
N HIS A 24 11.78 -1.69 -30.63
CA HIS A 24 10.90 -2.66 -29.94
C HIS A 24 9.42 -2.24 -29.97
N ILE A 25 9.16 -0.93 -29.83
CA ILE A 25 7.81 -0.36 -29.93
C ILE A 25 7.26 -0.53 -31.35
N LYS A 26 8.06 -0.23 -32.38
CA LYS A 26 7.70 -0.44 -33.78
C LYS A 26 7.31 -1.88 -34.06
N ASP A 27 8.16 -2.84 -33.68
CA ASP A 27 7.91 -4.27 -33.87
C ASP A 27 6.63 -4.73 -33.14
N THR A 28 6.31 -4.13 -31.99
CA THR A 28 5.10 -4.44 -31.21
C THR A 28 3.83 -3.94 -31.90
N LEU A 29 3.90 -2.75 -32.51
CA LEU A 29 2.81 -2.15 -33.28
C LEU A 29 2.56 -2.88 -34.60
N GLU A 30 3.61 -3.26 -35.32
CA GLU A 30 3.52 -4.05 -36.56
C GLU A 30 2.87 -5.43 -36.30
N LYS A 31 3.11 -6.01 -35.12
CA LYS A 31 2.47 -7.26 -34.67
C LYS A 31 1.03 -7.07 -34.13
N ASN A 32 0.44 -5.88 -34.30
CA ASN A 32 -0.89 -5.51 -33.80
C ASN A 32 -1.10 -5.79 -32.29
N LYS A 33 -0.03 -5.68 -31.48
CA LYS A 33 -0.11 -5.88 -30.03
C LYS A 33 -0.33 -4.56 -29.30
N PRO A 34 -1.05 -4.54 -28.17
CA PRO A 34 -1.20 -3.34 -27.37
C PRO A 34 0.15 -2.94 -26.73
N LEU A 35 0.55 -1.69 -26.93
CA LEU A 35 1.73 -1.12 -26.25
C LEU A 35 1.50 -0.99 -24.75
N TYR A 36 2.58 -1.20 -23.98
CA TYR A 36 2.63 -0.87 -22.56
C TYR A 36 2.39 0.62 -22.33
N ILE A 37 1.81 0.96 -21.19
CA ILE A 37 1.49 2.34 -20.80
C ILE A 37 2.76 3.21 -20.79
N SER A 38 3.87 2.66 -20.32
CA SER A 38 5.18 3.30 -20.29
C SER A 38 5.70 3.66 -21.68
N ASP A 39 5.43 2.82 -22.69
CA ASP A 39 5.90 3.02 -24.06
C ASP A 39 5.05 4.06 -24.79
N ARG A 40 3.74 4.09 -24.52
CA ARG A 40 2.85 5.15 -25.01
C ARG A 40 3.26 6.51 -24.44
N GLN A 41 3.50 6.58 -23.12
CA GLN A 41 3.96 7.81 -22.46
C GLN A 41 5.30 8.28 -23.02
N TYR A 42 6.23 7.35 -23.23
CA TYR A 42 7.54 7.64 -23.82
C TYR A 42 7.39 8.31 -25.20
N ILE A 43 6.64 7.70 -26.14
CA ILE A 43 6.42 8.27 -27.48
C ILE A 43 5.75 9.64 -27.40
N THR A 44 4.70 9.80 -26.58
CA THR A 44 3.98 11.07 -26.43
C THR A 44 4.89 12.17 -25.86
N THR A 45 5.74 11.87 -24.89
CA THR A 45 6.70 12.83 -24.34
C THR A 45 7.74 13.23 -25.38
N LEU A 46 8.27 12.28 -26.16
CA LEU A 46 9.22 12.60 -27.22
C LEU A 46 8.60 13.45 -28.32
N MET A 47 7.39 13.11 -28.76
CA MET A 47 6.67 13.89 -29.78
C MET A 47 6.34 15.31 -29.28
N LYS A 48 5.92 15.44 -28.02
CA LYS A 48 5.68 16.75 -27.40
C LYS A 48 6.94 17.62 -27.36
N ASN A 49 8.08 17.03 -26.99
CA ASN A 49 9.37 17.72 -26.95
C ASN A 49 9.89 18.10 -28.36
N LEU A 50 9.40 17.41 -29.40
CA LEU A 50 9.68 17.73 -30.80
C LEU A 50 8.82 18.87 -31.35
N GLN A 51 7.58 19.00 -30.91
CA GLN A 51 6.67 20.07 -31.35
C GLN A 51 6.87 21.39 -30.59
N HIS A 52 7.27 21.36 -29.32
CA HIS A 52 7.46 22.56 -28.49
C HIS A 52 8.73 22.45 -27.64
N PRO A 53 9.87 22.98 -28.13
CA PRO A 53 11.14 22.88 -27.41
C PRO A 53 11.24 23.76 -26.15
N ASP A 54 10.29 24.68 -25.90
CA ASP A 54 10.44 25.74 -24.88
C ASP A 54 9.60 25.57 -23.60
N ASP A 55 8.79 24.50 -23.49
CA ASP A 55 7.96 24.25 -22.30
C ASP A 55 8.14 22.82 -21.77
N SER A 56 9.26 22.54 -21.09
CA SER A 56 9.32 21.37 -20.20
C SER A 56 10.17 21.57 -18.94
N PRO A 57 9.66 21.14 -17.77
CA PRO A 57 10.40 21.14 -16.51
C PRO A 57 11.48 20.04 -16.51
N LYS A 58 12.62 20.40 -15.92
CA LYS A 58 13.90 19.66 -15.87
C LYS A 58 13.74 18.16 -15.58
N SER A 59 14.02 17.34 -16.59
CA SER A 59 14.37 15.92 -16.43
C SER A 59 15.81 15.81 -15.91
N TYR A 60 16.02 14.96 -14.91
CA TYR A 60 17.30 14.71 -14.26
C TYR A 60 18.23 13.97 -15.23
N SER A 61 19.12 14.71 -15.90
CA SER A 61 20.22 14.14 -16.69
C SER A 61 21.45 13.91 -15.83
N THR A 62 21.87 12.64 -15.83
CA THR A 62 23.18 12.09 -15.49
C THR A 62 24.34 13.05 -15.80
N ARG A 63 25.13 13.37 -14.77
CA ARG A 63 26.46 13.99 -14.94
C ARG A 63 27.50 12.88 -15.05
N ILE A 64 27.83 12.47 -16.28
CA ILE A 64 29.19 12.00 -16.60
C ILE A 64 29.93 13.25 -17.04
N GLN A 65 30.91 13.68 -16.24
CA GLN A 65 31.85 14.72 -16.64
C GLN A 65 33.15 14.02 -17.04
N SER A 66 33.35 13.87 -18.34
CA SER A 66 34.65 13.60 -18.95
C SER A 66 35.42 14.92 -19.07
N SER A 67 36.67 14.95 -18.61
CA SER A 67 37.69 15.95 -18.96
C SER A 67 38.90 15.16 -19.51
N GLU A 68 39.14 15.24 -20.83
CA GLU A 68 40.32 15.88 -21.45
C GLU A 68 41.63 15.11 -21.17
N ARG A 69 42.48 14.73 -22.13
CA ARG A 69 42.68 15.14 -23.53
C ARG A 69 43.75 14.19 -24.14
N THR A 70 43.71 14.09 -25.48
CA THR A 70 44.83 13.89 -26.45
C THR A 70 45.69 12.62 -26.45
N ASP A 71 45.80 12.11 -27.68
CA ASP A 71 46.66 11.04 -28.18
C ASP A 71 48.16 11.39 -28.15
N ASP A 72 48.97 10.35 -28.41
CA ASP A 72 50.42 10.31 -28.64
C ASP A 72 51.32 10.24 -27.38
N ASP A 73 51.79 9.02 -27.05
CA ASP A 73 53.23 8.70 -26.98
C ASP A 73 53.51 7.22 -26.60
N LEU A 74 54.68 6.79 -27.04
CA LEU A 74 55.20 5.45 -27.31
C LEU A 74 56.20 5.00 -26.19
N TYR A 75 56.44 3.68 -26.04
CA TYR A 75 57.42 2.99 -25.16
C TYR A 75 57.13 2.98 -23.63
N SER A 76 57.57 2.04 -22.78
CA SER A 76 58.09 0.66 -22.80
C SER A 76 58.44 0.31 -21.34
N ASP A 77 58.62 -0.99 -21.06
CA ASP A 77 59.25 -1.64 -19.88
C ASP A 77 58.32 -1.84 -18.65
N ASN A 78 57.83 -3.06 -18.34
CA ASN A 78 58.52 -4.30 -17.92
C ASN A 78 59.44 -4.02 -16.71
N GLU A 79 59.27 -4.63 -15.53
CA GLU A 79 59.34 -6.07 -15.26
C GLU A 79 58.81 -6.41 -13.84
N ASN A 80 58.18 -7.60 -13.75
CA ASN A 80 58.36 -8.70 -12.77
C ASN A 80 58.38 -8.37 -11.25
N VAL A 81 57.68 -9.09 -10.36
CA VAL A 81 57.99 -10.48 -9.99
C VAL A 81 56.78 -11.17 -9.30
N MET A 82 56.59 -12.44 -9.68
CA MET A 82 55.79 -13.54 -9.13
C MET A 82 55.55 -13.58 -7.60
N ARG A 83 54.32 -13.87 -7.15
CA ARG A 83 53.70 -15.20 -6.88
C ARG A 83 54.25 -15.90 -5.63
N ASN A 84 53.42 -16.04 -4.59
CA ASN A 84 53.30 -17.35 -3.94
C ASN A 84 51.96 -17.57 -3.21
N THR A 85 51.39 -18.74 -3.48
CA THR A 85 50.23 -19.37 -2.87
C THR A 85 50.66 -20.20 -1.65
N ASN A 86 49.91 -20.18 -0.55
CA ASN A 86 49.54 -21.44 0.12
C ASN A 86 48.38 -21.30 1.14
N ARG A 87 47.52 -22.32 1.15
CA ARG A 87 46.53 -22.64 2.20
C ARG A 87 47.17 -23.65 3.15
N ASN A 88 46.93 -23.55 4.47
CA ASN A 88 46.29 -24.60 5.29
C ASN A 88 46.22 -24.26 6.79
N SER A 89 45.08 -24.67 7.36
CA SER A 89 44.55 -24.72 8.73
C SER A 89 45.48 -24.92 9.94
N SER A 90 45.19 -24.24 11.07
CA SER A 90 44.47 -24.81 12.24
C SER A 90 44.37 -23.86 13.46
N GLN A 91 43.13 -23.56 13.85
CA GLN A 91 42.53 -23.44 15.21
C GLN A 91 43.26 -22.75 16.40
N ASN A 92 42.67 -21.66 16.94
CA ASN A 92 41.74 -21.67 18.11
C ASN A 92 41.34 -20.25 18.61
N ASN A 93 40.02 -19.95 18.62
CA ASN A 93 39.15 -19.24 19.61
C ASN A 93 39.57 -17.92 20.32
N PHE A 94 38.72 -16.93 20.68
CA PHE A 94 37.26 -16.62 20.71
C PHE A 94 37.19 -15.08 20.99
N ASN A 95 36.31 -14.20 20.46
CA ASN A 95 34.84 -14.13 20.51
C ASN A 95 34.25 -13.28 19.34
N PRO A 96 33.05 -13.59 18.83
CA PRO A 96 32.41 -12.91 17.69
C PRO A 96 31.30 -11.89 18.09
N PRO A 97 31.09 -10.81 17.32
CA PRO A 97 29.80 -10.11 17.24
C PRO A 97 28.91 -10.71 16.12
N PRO A 98 27.60 -10.41 16.07
CA PRO A 98 26.55 -11.41 15.95
C PRO A 98 26.40 -12.01 14.54
N ASN A 99 26.02 -13.29 14.56
CA ASN A 99 25.52 -14.11 13.47
C ASN A 99 24.42 -13.37 12.68
N ILE A 100 24.80 -12.69 11.59
CA ILE A 100 23.86 -12.39 10.52
C ILE A 100 23.86 -13.61 9.61
N SER A 101 22.92 -14.49 9.90
CA SER A 101 22.51 -15.59 9.05
C SER A 101 22.50 -15.16 7.59
N SER A 102 23.47 -15.67 6.84
CA SER A 102 23.64 -15.49 5.41
C SER A 102 22.55 -16.26 4.66
N THR A 103 21.30 -15.82 4.78
CA THR A 103 20.26 -16.08 3.77
C THR A 103 20.48 -15.10 2.62
N GLY A 104 21.60 -15.28 1.90
CA GLY A 104 21.89 -14.43 0.74
C GLY A 104 20.74 -14.51 -0.25
N GLN A 105 20.08 -13.39 -0.49
CA GLN A 105 18.99 -13.32 -1.46
C GLN A 105 19.58 -13.50 -2.86
N PHE A 106 19.07 -14.47 -3.61
CA PHE A 106 19.48 -14.66 -5.00
C PHE A 106 18.67 -13.75 -5.91
N CYS A 107 19.31 -13.22 -6.95
CA CYS A 107 18.63 -12.42 -7.96
C CYS A 107 17.63 -13.29 -8.75
N GLY A 108 16.34 -12.95 -8.71
CA GLY A 108 15.30 -13.69 -9.44
C GLY A 108 15.44 -13.62 -10.98
N LYS A 109 16.27 -12.70 -11.50
CA LYS A 109 16.51 -12.54 -12.93
C LYS A 109 17.81 -13.16 -13.44
N CYS A 110 18.86 -13.24 -12.61
CA CYS A 110 20.17 -13.72 -13.06
C CYS A 110 20.83 -14.75 -12.14
N GLY A 111 20.18 -15.13 -11.03
CA GLY A 111 20.67 -16.13 -10.09
C GLY A 111 21.88 -15.71 -9.25
N HIS A 112 22.39 -14.48 -9.40
CA HIS A 112 23.54 -14.03 -8.63
C HIS A 112 23.16 -13.69 -7.19
N GLN A 113 24.04 -14.02 -6.24
CA GLN A 113 23.82 -13.73 -4.83
C GLN A 113 23.93 -12.22 -4.60
N ILE A 114 22.95 -11.65 -3.93
CA ILE A 114 22.90 -10.23 -3.59
C ILE A 114 23.20 -10.14 -2.08
N PRO A 115 24.14 -9.27 -1.66
CA PRO A 115 24.35 -8.98 -0.25
C PRO A 115 23.06 -8.42 0.37
N HIS A 116 22.83 -8.73 1.65
CA HIS A 116 21.64 -8.29 2.38
C HIS A 116 21.44 -6.78 2.26
N ASN A 117 20.21 -6.36 1.98
CA ASN A 117 19.79 -4.95 1.90
C ASN A 117 20.34 -4.14 0.71
N ASN A 118 20.72 -4.79 -0.38
CA ASN A 118 20.96 -4.10 -1.65
C ASN A 118 19.69 -4.12 -2.51
N GLY A 119 19.04 -2.96 -2.63
CA GLY A 119 17.80 -2.79 -3.41
C GLY A 119 17.92 -3.04 -4.93
N PHE A 120 19.10 -3.42 -5.41
CA PHE A 120 19.34 -3.78 -6.81
C PHE A 120 20.50 -4.78 -6.98
N CYS A 121 20.44 -5.58 -8.03
CA CYS A 121 21.48 -6.53 -8.39
C CYS A 121 22.63 -5.81 -9.12
N GLY A 122 23.83 -5.81 -8.54
CA GLY A 122 25.03 -5.20 -9.15
C GLY A 122 25.51 -5.87 -10.45
N LYS A 123 25.02 -7.08 -10.77
CA LYS A 123 25.41 -7.80 -11.98
C LYS A 123 24.49 -7.55 -13.18
N CYS A 124 23.19 -7.43 -12.96
CA CYS A 124 22.20 -7.32 -14.04
C CYS A 124 21.28 -6.10 -13.95
N GLY A 125 21.45 -5.26 -12.93
CA GLY A 125 20.67 -4.03 -12.72
C GLY A 125 19.23 -4.25 -12.26
N TYR A 126 18.81 -5.49 -11.99
CA TYR A 126 17.45 -5.79 -11.54
C TYR A 126 17.20 -5.25 -10.13
N SER A 127 16.26 -4.32 -9.97
CA SER A 127 15.86 -3.83 -8.66
C SER A 127 15.06 -4.89 -7.91
N GLN A 128 15.51 -5.20 -6.71
CA GLN A 128 14.76 -6.04 -5.79
C GLN A 128 13.89 -5.09 -4.97
N ASN A 129 12.56 -5.20 -5.10
CA ASN A 129 11.63 -4.47 -4.23
C ASN A 129 11.71 -5.07 -2.84
N THR A 130 12.73 -4.65 -2.09
CA THR A 130 13.05 -5.18 -0.78
C THR A 130 12.20 -4.44 0.24
N GLN A 131 10.90 -4.74 0.28
CA GLN A 131 10.07 -4.45 1.44
C GLN A 131 10.44 -5.43 2.56
N THR A 132 11.64 -5.28 3.11
CA THR A 132 11.94 -5.78 4.45
C THR A 132 11.50 -4.71 5.42
N GLU A 133 10.18 -4.57 5.54
CA GLU A 133 9.60 -3.99 6.75
C GLU A 133 9.89 -5.01 7.85
N ASN A 134 10.68 -4.61 8.85
CA ASN A 134 10.97 -5.42 10.03
C ASN A 134 9.66 -5.77 10.75
N GLN A 135 9.04 -6.88 10.36
CA GLN A 135 7.94 -7.51 11.09
C GLN A 135 8.50 -8.30 12.28
N HIS A 136 8.91 -7.57 13.30
CA HIS A 136 8.82 -8.03 14.68
C HIS A 136 7.78 -7.18 15.41
N ASN A 137 6.50 -7.44 15.13
CA ASN A 137 5.57 -7.83 16.18
C ASN A 137 4.22 -8.23 15.60
N MET A 138 3.71 -9.30 16.19
CA MET A 138 2.65 -10.18 15.74
C MET A 138 1.28 -9.61 16.12
N SER A 139 0.43 -9.33 15.14
CA SER A 139 -1.00 -9.55 15.30
C SER A 139 -1.54 -10.12 14.00
N ASN A 140 -1.63 -11.45 13.95
CA ASN A 140 -2.23 -12.20 12.86
C ASN A 140 -3.68 -11.76 12.69
N GLN A 141 -3.97 -10.94 11.68
CA GLN A 141 -5.31 -10.81 11.16
C GLN A 141 -5.40 -11.67 9.88
N PRO A 142 -6.28 -12.68 9.83
CA PRO A 142 -6.43 -13.48 8.63
C PRO A 142 -7.01 -12.58 7.54
N GLN A 143 -6.19 -12.21 6.57
CA GLN A 143 -6.67 -11.58 5.34
C GLN A 143 -7.36 -12.66 4.51
N THR A 144 -8.64 -12.86 4.79
CA THR A 144 -9.52 -13.61 3.90
C THR A 144 -9.68 -12.79 2.63
N HIS A 145 -8.94 -13.18 1.59
CA HIS A 145 -9.08 -12.67 0.23
C HIS A 145 -10.40 -13.20 -0.38
N SER A 146 -11.52 -12.72 0.14
CA SER A 146 -12.82 -12.72 -0.53
C SER A 146 -13.01 -11.33 -1.15
N GLY A 147 -13.79 -11.20 -2.23
CA GLY A 147 -14.00 -9.92 -2.96
C GLY A 147 -14.70 -8.79 -2.18
N ILE A 148 -14.64 -8.82 -0.85
CA ILE A 148 -15.22 -7.87 0.09
C ILE A 148 -14.20 -6.75 0.34
N LYS A 149 -14.61 -5.50 0.16
CA LYS A 149 -13.74 -4.34 0.35
C LYS A 149 -13.43 -4.16 1.83
N SER A 150 -12.22 -3.66 2.16
CA SER A 150 -11.76 -3.53 3.55
C SER A 150 -12.69 -2.71 4.46
N PHE A 151 -13.29 -1.62 3.96
CA PHE A 151 -14.26 -0.84 4.74
C PHE A 151 -15.55 -1.61 5.06
N GLN A 152 -15.93 -2.56 4.20
CA GLN A 152 -17.13 -3.37 4.40
C GLN A 152 -16.92 -4.35 5.55
N VAL A 153 -15.72 -4.94 5.66
CA VAL A 153 -15.32 -5.76 6.81
C VAL A 153 -15.32 -4.93 8.09
N LEU A 154 -14.75 -3.72 8.07
CA LEU A 154 -14.74 -2.83 9.23
C LEU A 154 -16.15 -2.41 9.66
N SER A 155 -17.05 -2.15 8.70
CA SER A 155 -18.45 -1.81 8.98
C SER A 155 -19.21 -2.99 9.59
N ILE A 156 -18.93 -4.22 9.14
CA ILE A 156 -19.51 -5.43 9.74
C ILE A 156 -19.05 -5.57 11.19
N ILE A 157 -17.74 -5.50 11.42
CA ILE A 157 -17.17 -5.65 12.76
C ILE A 157 -17.70 -4.55 13.68
N GLY A 158 -17.69 -3.28 13.25
CA GLY A 158 -18.19 -2.16 14.03
C GLY A 158 -19.69 -2.24 14.31
N GLY A 159 -20.50 -2.61 13.31
CA GLY A 159 -21.95 -2.79 13.48
C GLY A 159 -22.31 -3.94 14.41
N VAL A 160 -21.67 -5.09 14.27
CA VAL A 160 -21.94 -6.28 15.10
C VAL A 160 -21.45 -6.08 16.52
N LEU A 161 -20.22 -5.59 16.71
CA LEU A 161 -19.69 -5.32 18.05
C LEU A 161 -20.50 -4.22 18.76
N GLY A 162 -20.85 -3.14 18.05
CA GLY A 162 -21.70 -2.09 18.58
C GLY A 162 -23.07 -2.60 19.01
N LEU A 163 -23.71 -3.44 18.20
CA LEU A 163 -24.98 -4.08 18.54
C LEU A 163 -24.85 -4.97 19.77
N LEU A 164 -23.85 -5.86 19.80
CA LEU A 164 -23.64 -6.79 20.93
C LEU A 164 -23.40 -6.04 22.24
N VAL A 165 -22.55 -5.01 22.24
CA VAL A 165 -22.27 -4.21 23.43
C VAL A 165 -23.52 -3.46 23.89
N THR A 166 -24.29 -2.89 22.96
CA THR A 166 -25.53 -2.17 23.30
C THR A 166 -26.58 -3.12 23.88
N LEU A 167 -26.72 -4.32 23.32
CA LEU A 167 -27.67 -5.33 23.79
C LEU A 167 -27.27 -5.88 25.16
N LEU A 168 -25.98 -6.15 25.37
CA LEU A 168 -25.45 -6.55 26.67
C LEU A 168 -25.69 -5.46 27.72
N TYR A 169 -25.35 -4.21 27.41
CA TYR A 169 -25.59 -3.08 28.30
C TYR A 169 -27.07 -2.98 28.66
N ALA A 170 -27.96 -3.13 27.67
CA ALA A 170 -29.39 -3.03 27.90
C ALA A 170 -29.89 -4.11 28.88
N LEU A 171 -29.47 -5.36 28.68
CA LEU A 171 -29.80 -6.47 29.59
C LEU A 171 -29.24 -6.23 31.00
N THR A 172 -27.99 -5.77 31.11
CA THR A 172 -27.38 -5.50 32.41
C THR A 172 -28.07 -4.36 33.16
N ALA A 173 -28.46 -3.29 32.47
CA ALA A 173 -29.16 -2.17 33.07
C ALA A 173 -30.55 -2.60 33.58
N SER A 174 -31.32 -3.32 32.75
CA SER A 174 -32.63 -3.85 33.17
C SER A 174 -32.52 -4.82 34.35
N PHE A 175 -31.50 -5.67 34.39
CA PHE A 175 -31.28 -6.60 35.50
C PHE A 175 -30.92 -5.86 36.80
N VAL A 176 -30.03 -4.86 36.73
CA VAL A 176 -29.62 -4.07 37.89
C VAL A 176 -30.79 -3.29 38.48
N ASP A 177 -31.62 -2.67 37.63
CA ASP A 177 -32.82 -1.95 38.08
C ASP A 177 -33.83 -2.88 38.78
N HIS A 178 -34.08 -4.04 38.17
CA HIS A 178 -34.96 -5.05 38.76
C HIS A 178 -34.39 -5.60 40.09
N LEU A 179 -33.07 -5.77 40.19
CA LEU A 179 -32.42 -6.24 41.41
C LEU A 179 -32.50 -5.19 42.52
N ALA A 180 -32.22 -3.92 42.20
CA ALA A 180 -32.26 -2.81 43.14
C ALA A 180 -33.66 -2.66 43.76
N THR A 181 -34.70 -2.65 42.91
CA THR A 181 -36.10 -2.56 43.34
C THR A 181 -36.55 -3.79 44.13
N SER A 182 -36.04 -4.99 43.79
CA SER A 182 -36.36 -6.23 44.53
C SER A 182 -35.82 -6.23 45.97
N PHE A 183 -34.74 -5.49 46.25
CA PHE A 183 -34.18 -5.35 47.61
C PHE A 183 -34.64 -4.08 48.34
N GLY A 184 -35.63 -3.36 47.79
CA GLY A 184 -36.14 -2.11 48.39
C GLY A 184 -35.21 -0.91 48.21
N GLY A 185 -34.24 -0.99 47.30
CA GLY A 185 -33.45 0.15 46.84
C GLY A 185 -34.24 1.03 45.87
N GLU A 186 -33.79 2.27 45.73
CA GLU A 186 -34.27 3.17 44.69
C GLU A 186 -33.76 2.71 43.32
N GLY A 187 -34.68 2.55 42.36
CA GLY A 187 -34.35 2.23 40.97
C GLY A 187 -33.76 3.42 40.22
N PHE A 188 -33.58 3.29 38.91
CA PHE A 188 -33.13 4.43 38.11
C PHE A 188 -34.15 5.58 38.07
N ASP A 189 -33.66 6.82 37.98
CA ASP A 189 -34.51 8.00 37.86
C ASP A 189 -35.45 7.91 36.64
N SER A 190 -36.61 8.55 36.76
CA SER A 190 -37.63 8.59 35.69
C SER A 190 -37.09 9.20 34.38
N GLU A 191 -36.15 10.14 34.47
CA GLU A 191 -35.52 10.77 33.32
C GLU A 191 -34.57 9.80 32.58
N PHE A 192 -33.79 9.01 33.33
CA PHE A 192 -32.89 8.00 32.77
C PHE A 192 -33.66 6.85 32.14
N SER A 193 -34.70 6.35 32.80
CA SER A 193 -35.53 5.25 32.28
C SER A 193 -36.28 5.64 31.00
N ALA A 194 -36.81 6.88 30.93
CA ALA A 194 -37.46 7.40 29.73
C ALA A 194 -36.47 7.54 28.55
N LEU A 195 -35.28 8.09 28.80
CA LEU A 195 -34.24 8.21 27.79
C LEU A 195 -33.78 6.84 27.30
N PHE A 196 -33.55 5.90 28.21
CA PHE A 196 -33.09 4.54 27.89
C PHE A 196 -34.13 3.76 27.07
N SER A 197 -35.41 3.86 27.42
CA SER A 197 -36.51 3.17 26.73
C SER A 197 -36.65 3.57 25.25
N VAL A 198 -36.31 4.81 24.91
CA VAL A 198 -36.39 5.33 23.53
C VAL A 198 -35.05 5.31 22.80
N ALA A 199 -33.96 5.69 23.47
CA ALA A 199 -32.64 5.83 22.84
C ALA A 199 -32.01 4.49 22.48
N MET A 200 -32.14 3.47 23.32
CA MET A 200 -31.57 2.14 23.06
C MET A 200 -32.15 1.46 21.83
N PRO A 201 -33.49 1.36 21.64
CA PRO A 201 -34.03 0.76 20.43
C PRO A 201 -33.66 1.55 19.16
N LEU A 202 -33.60 2.89 19.24
CA LEU A 202 -33.13 3.71 18.12
C LEU A 202 -31.66 3.41 17.76
N ALA A 203 -30.79 3.28 18.76
CA ALA A 203 -29.39 2.91 18.53
C ALA A 203 -29.27 1.53 17.88
N ILE A 204 -30.04 0.54 18.32
CA ILE A 204 -30.07 -0.81 17.71
C ILE A 204 -30.50 -0.74 16.24
N ILE A 205 -31.54 0.03 15.91
CA ILE A 205 -31.99 0.22 14.53
C ILE A 205 -30.87 0.82 13.67
N ILE A 206 -30.14 1.80 14.21
CA ILE A 206 -29.00 2.43 13.51
C ILE A 206 -27.84 1.43 13.32
N TYR A 207 -27.55 0.56 14.29
CA TYR A 207 -26.52 -0.47 14.11
C TYR A 207 -26.92 -1.48 13.01
N ILE A 208 -28.19 -1.87 12.96
CA ILE A 208 -28.72 -2.75 11.90
C ILE A 208 -28.62 -2.06 10.54
N SER A 209 -28.94 -0.77 10.45
CA SER A 209 -28.81 -0.04 9.19
C SER A 209 -27.34 0.09 8.75
N CYS A 210 -26.41 0.30 9.67
CA CYS A 210 -24.97 0.32 9.38
C CYS A 210 -24.44 -1.02 8.87
N PHE A 211 -25.06 -2.14 9.27
CA PHE A 211 -24.73 -3.46 8.74
C PHE A 211 -25.23 -3.63 7.30
N ILE A 212 -26.45 -3.19 6.99
CA ILE A 212 -27.10 -3.45 5.70
C ILE A 212 -26.65 -2.47 4.60
N VAL A 213 -26.52 -1.18 4.92
CA VAL A 213 -26.27 -0.11 3.95
C VAL A 213 -25.02 -0.32 3.07
N PRO A 214 -23.87 -0.79 3.59
CA PRO A 214 -22.68 -1.06 2.78
C PRO A 214 -22.88 -2.12 1.69
N PHE A 215 -23.87 -3.01 1.85
CA PHE A 215 -24.17 -4.07 0.89
C PHE A 215 -25.22 -3.65 -0.16
N VAL A 216 -26.14 -2.77 0.22
CA VAL A 216 -27.23 -2.32 -0.66
C VAL A 216 -26.75 -1.22 -1.62
N ILE A 217 -25.91 -0.30 -1.14
CA ILE A 217 -25.52 0.89 -1.91
C ILE A 217 -24.21 0.66 -2.67
N LYS A 218 -24.29 0.62 -4.00
CA LYS A 218 -23.11 0.48 -4.89
C LYS A 218 -22.17 1.72 -4.88
N LYS A 219 -22.63 2.87 -4.39
CA LYS A 219 -21.87 4.13 -4.34
C LYS A 219 -21.10 4.26 -3.01
N THR A 220 -19.80 3.94 -3.03
CA THR A 220 -18.91 3.96 -1.84
C THR A 220 -18.87 5.30 -1.11
N LYS A 221 -18.92 6.43 -1.85
CA LYS A 221 -18.93 7.78 -1.25
C LYS A 221 -20.17 8.03 -0.38
N ILE A 222 -21.34 7.55 -0.80
CA ILE A 222 -22.59 7.73 -0.06
C ILE A 222 -22.57 6.86 1.21
N VAL A 223 -22.07 5.63 1.09
CA VAL A 223 -21.87 4.73 2.23
C VAL A 223 -20.94 5.36 3.26
N GLY A 224 -19.81 5.93 2.84
CA GLY A 224 -18.87 6.60 3.74
C GLY A 224 -19.49 7.76 4.51
N ILE A 225 -20.24 8.64 3.85
CA ILE A 225 -20.95 9.74 4.52
C ILE A 225 -21.98 9.20 5.51
N TYR A 226 -22.76 8.19 5.12
CA TYR A 226 -23.76 7.58 5.98
C TYR A 226 -23.14 7.01 7.27
N LEU A 227 -22.04 6.26 7.15
CA LEU A 227 -21.33 5.66 8.30
C LEU A 227 -20.75 6.71 9.26
N ILE A 228 -20.31 7.84 8.75
CA ILE A 228 -19.82 8.94 9.60
C ILE A 228 -20.98 9.57 10.36
N ILE A 229 -22.08 9.91 9.67
CA ILE A 229 -23.25 10.52 10.32
C ILE A 229 -23.83 9.57 11.37
N SER A 230 -24.01 8.30 11.03
CA SER A 230 -24.55 7.31 11.97
C SER A 230 -23.65 7.15 13.20
N ALA A 231 -22.32 7.16 13.04
CA ALA A 231 -21.39 7.09 14.17
C ALA A 231 -21.60 8.26 15.16
N PHE A 232 -21.76 9.49 14.67
CA PHE A 232 -22.05 10.63 15.54
C PHE A 232 -23.40 10.52 16.25
N VAL A 233 -24.45 10.12 15.52
CA VAL A 233 -25.79 9.94 16.09
C VAL A 233 -25.78 8.89 17.21
N VAL A 234 -25.07 7.78 17.00
CA VAL A 234 -24.94 6.71 17.98
C VAL A 234 -24.24 7.19 19.25
N VAL A 235 -23.17 7.98 19.15
CA VAL A 235 -22.50 8.53 20.36
C VAL A 235 -23.43 9.44 21.14
N ILE A 236 -24.16 10.31 20.46
CA ILE A 236 -25.08 11.25 21.11
C ILE A 236 -26.21 10.48 21.82
N ALA A 237 -26.75 9.45 21.19
CA ALA A 237 -27.86 8.66 21.76
C ALA A 237 -27.42 7.70 22.87
N SER A 238 -26.24 7.09 22.74
CA SER A 238 -25.79 5.99 23.60
C SER A 238 -24.78 6.42 24.66
N SER A 239 -24.36 7.69 24.66
CA SER A 239 -23.31 8.23 25.53
C SER A 239 -22.05 7.32 25.50
N TYR A 240 -21.53 6.92 26.65
CA TYR A 240 -20.31 6.12 26.79
C TYR A 240 -20.38 4.73 26.12
N VAL A 241 -21.57 4.14 26.02
CA VAL A 241 -21.75 2.79 25.45
C VAL A 241 -21.53 2.81 23.93
N GLY A 242 -21.80 3.94 23.28
CA GLY A 242 -21.65 4.11 21.83
C GLY A 242 -20.21 4.38 21.37
N ILE A 243 -19.29 4.67 22.29
CA ILE A 243 -17.91 5.06 21.96
C ILE A 243 -17.16 3.93 21.24
N LEU A 244 -17.36 2.68 21.67
CA LEU A 244 -16.77 1.50 21.03
C LEU A 244 -17.23 1.34 19.58
N GLY A 245 -18.53 1.53 19.32
CA GLY A 245 -19.09 1.51 17.97
C GLY A 245 -18.54 2.66 17.13
N PHE A 246 -18.46 3.87 17.69
CA PHE A 246 -17.91 5.04 17.03
C PHE A 246 -16.44 4.88 16.64
N ALA A 247 -15.62 4.36 17.55
CA ALA A 247 -14.20 4.13 17.31
C ALA A 247 -13.93 3.18 16.14
N LEU A 248 -14.87 2.28 15.82
CA LEU A 248 -14.78 1.35 14.70
C LEU A 248 -15.48 1.87 13.43
N LEU A 249 -16.63 2.52 13.57
CA LEU A 249 -17.44 3.02 12.44
C LEU A 249 -16.83 4.27 11.79
N LEU A 250 -16.20 5.16 12.57
CA LEU A 250 -15.61 6.38 12.03
C LEU A 250 -14.42 6.09 11.09
N PRO A 251 -13.43 5.24 11.45
CA PRO A 251 -12.40 4.82 10.51
C PRO A 251 -12.97 4.10 9.29
N ALA A 252 -14.02 3.27 9.46
CA ALA A 252 -14.69 2.59 8.35
C ALA A 252 -15.28 3.59 7.33
N GLY A 253 -15.95 4.63 7.82
CA GLY A 253 -16.51 5.69 7.00
C GLY A 253 -15.43 6.48 6.23
N ILE A 254 -14.34 6.86 6.90
CA ILE A 254 -13.21 7.54 6.26
C ILE A 254 -12.56 6.65 5.19
N LEU A 255 -12.38 5.36 5.48
CA LEU A 255 -11.78 4.40 4.54
C LEU A 255 -12.67 4.23 3.30
N ALA A 256 -14.00 4.19 3.48
CA ALA A 256 -14.97 4.12 2.38
C ALA A 256 -14.94 5.38 1.48
N LEU A 257 -14.68 6.56 2.05
CA LEU A 257 -14.54 7.81 1.29
C LEU A 257 -13.25 7.87 0.46
N ARG A 258 -12.15 7.29 0.99
CA ARG A 258 -10.84 7.29 0.33
C ARG A 258 -10.72 6.26 -0.79
N GLN A 259 -11.61 5.27 -0.83
CA GLN A 259 -11.55 4.24 -1.86
C GLN A 259 -11.95 4.84 -3.22
N LYS A 260 -10.95 5.04 -4.10
CA LYS A 260 -11.18 5.41 -5.50
C LYS A 260 -11.99 4.29 -6.18
N ARG A 261 -13.02 4.74 -6.90
CA ARG A 261 -14.02 3.90 -7.56
C ARG A 261 -13.40 2.99 -8.60
#